data_AF-A0A6S7GBW7-F1
#
_entry.id   AF-A0A6S7GBW7-F1
#
_cell.length_a   1.000
_cell.length_b   1.000
_cell.length_c   1.000
_cell.angle_alpha   90.00
_cell.angle_beta   90.00
_cell.angle_gamma   90.00
#
_symmetry.space_group_name_H-M   'P 1'
#
loop_
_entity.id
_entity.type
_entity.pdbx_description
1 polymer ?
#
loop_
_entity_poly.entity_id
_entity_poly.type
_entity_poly.pdbx_seq_one_letter_code
_entity_poly.pdbx_strand_id
1 'polypeptide(L)'
;MESSDDNSDFTDDTFEDIEEESGCPVQLVTDLGTENGTAAALQSYFHDNSEAHRYVPSPRNQRIEGWWAYYARSHSQCWRIFFKDLESQGIVGTACEINMECLWYCFHKLLQTELDLVKEHWNSHRIRKSRHNTIPGRPDSLYFLPQLHGSRDYLFQLAAAEIRFASENIIEDELANDHQEYFEYVRNNLSLSHPEDWEETLNMFRRLMNIAANGDD
;
A
#
# COMPACT_ATOMS: atom_id res chain seq x y z
N MET A 1 -9.41 -4.69 23.89
CA MET A 1 -8.17 -4.21 23.26
C MET A 1 -8.59 -3.95 21.83
N GLU A 2 -9.04 -2.72 21.61
CA GLU A 2 -9.51 -2.26 20.30
C GLU A 2 -8.35 -2.36 19.32
N SER A 3 -8.64 -3.03 18.20
CA SER A 3 -7.84 -2.99 16.97
C SER A 3 -8.28 -1.73 16.23
N SER A 4 -7.86 -0.58 16.72
CA SER A 4 -7.84 0.66 15.95
C SER A 4 -6.55 0.68 15.14
N ASP A 5 -6.61 1.19 13.91
CA ASP A 5 -5.49 1.57 13.03
C ASP A 5 -5.11 0.61 11.88
N ASP A 6 -6.03 -0.27 11.44
CA ASP A 6 -5.86 -1.08 10.21
C ASP A 6 -6.90 -0.72 9.12
N ASN A 7 -7.63 0.39 9.30
CA ASN A 7 -8.87 0.69 8.57
C ASN A 7 -8.72 1.74 7.44
N SER A 8 -7.60 2.46 7.34
CA SER A 8 -7.35 3.53 6.34
C SER A 8 -6.54 3.08 5.11
N ASP A 9 -5.59 2.15 5.26
CA ASP A 9 -4.58 1.85 4.24
C ASP A 9 -5.18 1.33 2.91
N PHE A 10 -6.11 0.35 2.98
CA PHE A 10 -6.76 -0.18 1.76
C PHE A 10 -7.72 0.81 1.10
N THR A 11 -8.35 1.67 1.90
CA THR A 11 -9.36 2.62 1.41
C THR A 11 -8.71 3.80 0.71
N ASP A 12 -7.56 4.23 1.22
CA ASP A 12 -6.77 5.31 0.66
C ASP A 12 -6.10 4.85 -0.64
N ASP A 13 -5.48 3.67 -0.64
CA ASP A 13 -4.95 3.03 -1.87
C ASP A 13 -6.02 2.95 -2.98
N THR A 14 -7.24 2.50 -2.63
CA THR A 14 -8.35 2.39 -3.59
C THR A 14 -8.77 3.75 -4.14
N PHE A 15 -8.74 4.79 -3.31
CA PHE A 15 -9.13 6.13 -3.72
C PHE A 15 -8.05 6.81 -4.57
N GLU A 16 -6.78 6.67 -4.22
CA GLU A 16 -5.64 7.14 -5.01
C GLU A 16 -5.66 6.55 -6.43
N ASP A 17 -5.90 5.24 -6.56
CA ASP A 17 -6.05 4.57 -7.85
C ASP A 17 -7.20 5.19 -8.69
N ILE A 18 -8.31 5.55 -8.05
CA ILE A 18 -9.47 6.19 -8.71
C ILE A 18 -9.11 7.58 -9.23
N GLU A 19 -8.32 8.34 -8.45
CA GLU A 19 -7.84 9.65 -8.87
C GLU A 19 -6.85 9.54 -10.04
N GLU A 20 -5.88 8.63 -9.97
CA GLU A 20 -4.88 8.41 -11.01
C GLU A 20 -5.52 8.01 -12.34
N GLU A 21 -6.47 7.08 -12.30
CA GLU A 21 -7.14 6.55 -13.50
C GLU A 21 -8.36 7.37 -13.94
N SER A 22 -8.77 8.38 -13.16
CA SER A 22 -10.00 9.15 -13.36
C SER A 22 -11.23 8.25 -13.56
N GLY A 23 -11.28 7.13 -12.84
CA GLY A 23 -12.26 6.08 -13.07
C GLY A 23 -12.19 4.97 -12.04
N CYS A 24 -13.20 4.12 -12.02
CA CYS A 24 -13.28 2.97 -11.11
C CYS A 24 -13.65 1.68 -11.87
N PRO A 25 -13.41 0.48 -11.31
CA PRO A 25 -13.85 -0.75 -11.95
C PRO A 25 -15.38 -0.79 -12.11
N VAL A 26 -15.90 -1.51 -13.10
CA VAL A 26 -17.36 -1.75 -13.23
C VAL A 26 -17.92 -2.58 -12.08
N GLN A 27 -17.10 -3.48 -11.53
CA GLN A 27 -17.48 -4.30 -10.39
C GLN A 27 -16.29 -4.49 -9.46
N LEU A 28 -16.46 -4.14 -8.19
CA LEU A 28 -15.49 -4.40 -7.14
C LEU A 28 -15.93 -5.60 -6.30
N VAL A 29 -14.99 -6.49 -6.00
CA VAL A 29 -15.25 -7.70 -5.23
C VAL A 29 -14.21 -7.81 -4.13
N THR A 30 -14.65 -7.78 -2.88
CA THR A 30 -13.79 -7.85 -1.70
C THR A 30 -14.26 -8.98 -0.77
N ASP A 31 -13.45 -9.34 0.21
CA ASP A 31 -13.93 -10.17 1.30
C ASP A 31 -14.67 -9.33 2.36
N LEU A 32 -15.20 -9.98 3.39
CA LEU A 32 -15.97 -9.34 4.47
C LEU A 32 -15.08 -8.60 5.49
N GLY A 33 -13.87 -8.20 5.12
CA GLY A 33 -13.04 -7.31 5.91
C GLY A 33 -13.75 -5.98 6.21
N THR A 34 -13.51 -5.43 7.40
CA THR A 34 -14.13 -4.19 7.87
C THR A 34 -13.60 -2.97 7.12
N GLU A 35 -12.35 -3.03 6.69
CA GLU A 35 -11.64 -2.05 5.87
C GLU A 35 -12.30 -1.88 4.48
N ASN A 36 -12.99 -2.91 3.99
CA ASN A 36 -13.64 -2.88 2.67
C ASN A 36 -14.96 -2.10 2.65
N GLY A 37 -15.42 -1.59 3.79
CA GLY A 37 -16.68 -0.84 3.89
C GLY A 37 -16.67 0.45 3.07
N THR A 38 -15.60 1.23 3.16
CA THR A 38 -15.44 2.50 2.43
C THR A 38 -15.30 2.25 0.93
N ALA A 39 -14.50 1.27 0.52
CA ALA A 39 -14.38 0.86 -0.88
C ALA A 39 -15.73 0.43 -1.47
N ALA A 40 -16.56 -0.30 -0.70
CA ALA A 40 -17.92 -0.66 -1.10
C ALA A 40 -18.85 0.56 -1.22
N ALA A 41 -18.72 1.53 -0.31
CA ALA A 41 -19.50 2.77 -0.33
C ALA A 41 -19.13 3.64 -1.55
N LEU A 42 -17.84 3.84 -1.81
CA LEU A 42 -17.32 4.54 -2.99
C LEU A 42 -17.86 3.90 -4.27
N GLN A 43 -17.71 2.58 -4.40
CA GLN A 43 -18.17 1.85 -5.57
C GLN A 43 -19.68 1.99 -5.80
N SER A 44 -20.47 1.94 -4.73
CA SER A 44 -21.93 2.10 -4.80
C SER A 44 -22.32 3.53 -5.18
N TYR A 45 -21.61 4.53 -4.65
CA TYR A 45 -21.82 5.94 -4.95
C TYR A 45 -21.55 6.25 -6.43
N PHE A 46 -20.37 5.87 -6.93
CA PHE A 46 -19.96 6.16 -8.30
C PHE A 46 -20.84 5.51 -9.37
N HIS A 47 -21.38 4.32 -9.09
CA HIS A 47 -22.26 3.62 -10.03
C HIS A 47 -23.75 3.92 -9.83
N ASP A 48 -24.13 4.65 -8.77
CA ASP A 48 -25.51 4.76 -8.28
C ASP A 48 -26.20 3.38 -8.23
N ASN A 49 -25.43 2.37 -7.78
CA ASN A 49 -25.83 0.96 -7.87
C ASN A 49 -25.16 0.13 -6.77
N SER A 50 -25.95 -0.39 -5.84
CA SER A 50 -25.48 -1.25 -4.75
C SER A 50 -24.91 -2.59 -5.22
N GLU A 51 -25.20 -3.04 -6.44
CA GLU A 51 -24.65 -4.28 -7.02
C GLU A 51 -23.27 -4.08 -7.68
N ALA A 52 -22.78 -2.84 -7.73
CA ALA A 52 -21.44 -2.53 -8.24
C ALA A 52 -20.34 -3.05 -7.31
N HIS A 53 -20.64 -3.27 -6.03
CA HIS A 53 -19.79 -3.97 -5.08
C HIS A 53 -20.39 -5.33 -4.69
N ARG A 54 -19.54 -6.33 -4.43
CA ARG A 54 -19.97 -7.60 -3.85
C ARG A 54 -18.95 -8.16 -2.87
N TYR A 55 -19.43 -8.49 -1.68
CA TYR A 55 -18.69 -9.33 -0.73
C TYR A 55 -18.66 -10.80 -1.14
N VAL A 56 -17.49 -11.43 -1.07
CA VAL A 56 -17.30 -12.86 -1.31
C VAL A 56 -16.63 -13.58 -0.13
N PRO A 57 -16.96 -14.87 0.10
CA PRO A 57 -16.25 -15.66 1.10
C PRO A 57 -14.75 -15.80 0.80
N SER A 58 -13.91 -15.88 1.84
CA SER A 58 -12.44 -16.03 1.72
C SER A 58 -11.95 -17.12 0.76
N PRO A 59 -12.64 -18.29 0.60
CA PRO A 59 -12.28 -19.27 -0.44
C PRO A 59 -12.32 -18.76 -1.88
N ARG A 60 -12.93 -17.60 -2.15
CA ARG A 60 -12.90 -16.94 -3.47
C ARG A 60 -11.75 -15.96 -3.62
N ASN A 61 -11.07 -15.59 -2.54
CA ASN A 61 -9.92 -14.68 -2.53
C ASN A 61 -8.59 -15.33 -2.97
N GLN A 62 -8.62 -16.59 -3.41
CA GLN A 62 -7.41 -17.40 -3.67
C GLN A 62 -6.39 -16.78 -4.64
N ARG A 63 -6.84 -15.90 -5.55
CA ARG A 63 -5.93 -15.26 -6.50
C ARG A 63 -5.03 -14.24 -5.79
N ILE A 64 -5.61 -13.33 -5.02
CA ILE A 64 -4.83 -12.31 -4.30
C ILE A 64 -4.06 -12.95 -3.14
N GLU A 65 -4.65 -13.93 -2.43
CA GLU A 65 -3.95 -14.72 -1.41
C GLU A 65 -2.73 -15.47 -1.98
N GLY A 66 -2.87 -16.02 -3.19
CA GLY A 66 -1.77 -16.67 -3.90
C GLY A 66 -0.66 -15.69 -4.26
N TRP A 67 -1.01 -14.45 -4.62
CA TRP A 67 -0.05 -13.38 -4.88
C TRP A 67 0.65 -12.95 -3.59
N TRP A 68 -0.09 -12.69 -2.50
CA TRP A 68 0.47 -12.38 -1.20
C TRP A 68 1.42 -13.46 -0.70
N ALA A 69 1.08 -14.74 -0.87
CA ALA A 69 1.95 -15.85 -0.52
C ALA A 69 3.23 -15.89 -1.38
N TYR A 70 3.15 -15.52 -2.66
CA TYR A 70 4.32 -15.37 -3.52
C TYR A 70 5.21 -14.21 -3.05
N TYR A 71 4.64 -13.01 -2.88
CA TYR A 71 5.33 -11.80 -2.43
C TYR A 71 6.02 -12.05 -1.07
N ALA A 72 5.27 -12.64 -0.15
CA ALA A 72 5.74 -13.06 1.17
C ALA A 72 7.03 -13.87 1.09
N ARG A 73 7.07 -14.90 0.24
CA ARG A 73 8.21 -15.83 0.15
C ARG A 73 9.39 -15.28 -0.63
N SER A 74 9.15 -14.34 -1.54
CA SER A 74 10.14 -13.89 -2.51
C SER A 74 10.80 -12.56 -2.15
N HIS A 75 10.07 -11.64 -1.52
CA HIS A 75 10.55 -10.27 -1.32
C HIS A 75 10.42 -9.79 0.14
N SER A 76 9.27 -9.99 0.82
CA SER A 76 9.09 -9.43 2.17
C SER A 76 9.55 -10.30 3.33
N GLN A 77 9.94 -11.56 3.09
CA GLN A 77 10.40 -12.43 4.18
C GLN A 77 11.70 -11.93 4.82
N CYS A 78 12.65 -11.41 4.02
CA CYS A 78 13.91 -10.89 4.55
C CYS A 78 13.68 -9.70 5.48
N TRP A 79 12.86 -8.74 5.07
CA TRP A 79 12.49 -7.58 5.89
C TRP A 79 11.77 -7.98 7.18
N ARG A 80 10.83 -8.93 7.11
CA ARG A 80 10.16 -9.43 8.32
C ARG A 80 11.12 -10.09 9.30
N ILE A 81 12.14 -10.81 8.81
CA ILE A 81 13.18 -11.38 9.69
C ILE A 81 14.04 -10.25 10.26
N PHE A 82 14.49 -9.33 9.40
CA PHE A 82 15.33 -8.18 9.78
C PHE A 82 14.69 -7.34 10.89
N PHE A 83 13.45 -6.89 10.74
CA PHE A 83 12.78 -6.07 11.76
C PHE A 83 12.51 -6.84 13.06
N LYS A 84 12.18 -8.14 12.97
CA LYS A 84 12.07 -8.99 14.17
C LYS A 84 13.40 -9.14 14.90
N ASP A 85 14.49 -9.25 14.17
CA ASP A 85 15.82 -9.33 14.77
C ASP A 85 16.17 -8.01 15.48
N LEU A 86 15.83 -6.85 14.89
CA LEU A 86 16.01 -5.54 15.53
C LEU A 86 15.17 -5.39 16.80
N GLU A 87 13.91 -5.83 16.79
CA GLU A 87 13.04 -5.85 17.95
C GLU A 87 13.61 -6.76 19.06
N SER A 88 14.04 -7.97 18.70
CA SER A 88 14.60 -8.93 19.66
C SER A 88 15.90 -8.45 20.32
N GLN A 89 16.66 -7.60 19.64
CA GLN A 89 17.88 -6.96 20.15
C GLN A 89 17.58 -5.72 21.01
N GLY A 90 16.31 -5.29 21.09
CA GLY A 90 15.91 -4.07 21.78
C GLY A 90 16.33 -2.79 21.05
N ILE A 91 16.64 -2.86 19.75
CA ILE A 91 16.98 -1.70 18.92
C ILE A 91 15.70 -0.95 18.53
N VAL A 92 14.67 -1.69 18.14
CA VAL A 92 13.34 -1.16 17.80
C VAL A 92 12.38 -1.48 18.92
N GLY A 93 11.67 -0.46 19.40
CA GLY A 93 10.65 -0.58 20.42
C GLY A 93 9.26 -0.47 19.79
N THR A 94 8.65 -1.59 19.42
CA THR A 94 7.34 -1.64 18.75
C THR A 94 6.18 -1.09 19.57
N ALA A 95 6.32 -1.04 20.90
CA ALA A 95 5.35 -0.43 21.81
C ALA A 95 5.52 1.10 21.95
N CYS A 96 6.50 1.70 21.27
CA CYS A 96 6.83 3.12 21.37
C CYS A 96 6.54 3.81 20.04
N GLU A 97 5.53 4.68 20.02
CA GLU A 97 5.04 5.39 18.85
C GLU A 97 6.16 6.15 18.11
N ILE A 98 6.91 7.01 18.79
CA ILE A 98 8.04 7.74 18.18
C ILE A 98 9.11 6.81 17.58
N ASN A 99 9.26 5.59 18.12
CA ASN A 99 10.19 4.60 17.58
C ASN A 99 9.66 4.00 16.27
N MET A 100 8.36 3.67 16.23
CA MET A 100 7.68 3.19 15.03
C MET A 100 7.65 4.27 13.93
N GLU A 101 7.36 5.52 14.30
CA GLU A 101 7.36 6.66 13.38
C GLU A 101 8.75 6.94 12.80
N CYS A 102 9.79 6.89 13.63
CA CYS A 102 11.17 7.02 13.17
C CYS A 102 11.57 5.86 12.25
N LEU A 103 11.15 4.64 12.59
CA LEU A 103 11.41 3.45 11.79
C LEU A 103 10.76 3.61 10.40
N TRP A 104 9.49 4.02 10.36
CA TRP A 104 8.78 4.31 9.13
C TRP A 104 9.47 5.40 8.33
N TYR A 105 9.74 6.57 8.93
CA TYR A 105 10.45 7.70 8.30
C TYR A 105 11.80 7.29 7.68
N CYS A 106 12.52 6.37 8.33
CA CYS A 106 13.79 5.89 7.81
C CYS A 106 13.63 4.89 6.67
N PHE A 107 12.77 3.87 6.84
CA PHE A 107 12.73 2.71 5.95
C PHE A 107 11.71 2.81 4.81
N HIS A 108 10.71 3.69 4.89
CA HIS A 108 9.60 3.69 3.93
C HIS A 108 10.05 3.86 2.48
N LYS A 109 11.00 4.76 2.18
CA LYS A 109 11.52 4.96 0.81
C LYS A 109 12.29 3.77 0.27
N LEU A 110 13.07 3.10 1.13
CA LEU A 110 13.80 1.90 0.75
C LEU A 110 12.83 0.76 0.43
N LEU A 111 11.84 0.55 1.30
CA LEU A 111 10.78 -0.44 1.09
C LEU A 111 9.94 -0.13 -0.15
N GLN A 112 9.60 1.14 -0.38
CA GLN A 112 8.87 1.59 -1.57
C GLN A 112 9.64 1.29 -2.84
N THR A 113 10.94 1.58 -2.86
CA THR A 113 11.79 1.28 -4.03
C THR A 113 11.79 -0.21 -4.36
N GLU A 114 11.85 -1.07 -3.35
CA GLU A 114 11.74 -2.51 -3.57
C GLU A 114 10.35 -2.94 -4.04
N LEU A 115 9.29 -2.36 -3.48
CA LEU A 115 7.91 -2.59 -3.92
C LEU A 115 7.71 -2.19 -5.39
N ASP A 116 8.27 -1.07 -5.82
CA ASP A 116 8.21 -0.60 -7.21
C ASP A 116 8.91 -1.58 -8.16
N LEU A 117 10.06 -2.13 -7.76
CA LEU A 117 10.76 -3.17 -8.53
C LEU A 117 9.93 -4.46 -8.62
N VAL A 118 9.26 -4.84 -7.53
CA VAL A 118 8.34 -5.99 -7.52
C VAL A 118 7.16 -5.74 -8.45
N LYS A 119 6.57 -4.54 -8.41
CA LYS A 119 5.48 -4.11 -9.30
C LYS A 119 5.91 -4.21 -10.76
N GLU A 120 7.06 -3.64 -11.13
CA GLU A 120 7.60 -3.71 -12.50
C GLU A 120 7.84 -5.16 -12.96
N HIS A 121 8.48 -5.97 -12.10
CA HIS A 121 8.76 -7.37 -12.43
C HIS A 121 7.47 -8.17 -12.60
N TRP A 122 6.52 -7.98 -11.68
CA TRP A 122 5.23 -8.66 -11.72
C TRP A 122 4.39 -8.20 -12.91
N ASN A 123 4.39 -6.92 -13.27
CA ASN A 123 3.52 -6.45 -14.33
C ASN A 123 4.05 -6.75 -15.74
N SER A 124 5.37 -6.90 -15.87
CA SER A 124 6.04 -7.24 -17.13
C SER A 124 6.17 -8.74 -17.40
N HIS A 125 6.06 -9.60 -16.38
CA HIS A 125 6.24 -11.04 -16.57
C HIS A 125 5.11 -11.67 -17.41
N ARG A 126 5.45 -12.71 -18.18
CA ARG A 126 4.46 -13.41 -19.01
C ARG A 126 3.85 -14.58 -18.25
N ILE A 127 2.56 -14.45 -17.93
CA ILE A 127 1.71 -15.54 -17.44
C ILE A 127 1.50 -16.54 -18.57
N ARG A 128 1.88 -17.80 -18.32
CA ARG A 128 1.73 -18.89 -19.28
C ARG A 128 0.30 -19.43 -19.26
N LYS A 129 -0.14 -19.92 -20.42
CA LYS A 129 -1.40 -20.66 -20.51
C LYS A 129 -1.33 -21.91 -19.64
N SER A 130 -2.32 -22.11 -18.78
CA SER A 130 -2.46 -23.26 -17.89
C SER A 130 -3.78 -24.00 -18.18
N ARG A 131 -3.92 -25.22 -17.65
CA ARG A 131 -5.18 -25.99 -17.70
C ARG A 131 -6.25 -25.40 -16.77
N HIS A 132 -5.83 -24.60 -15.79
CA HIS A 132 -6.72 -23.85 -14.91
C HIS A 132 -7.14 -22.55 -15.57
N ASN A 133 -8.18 -21.88 -15.05
CA ASN A 133 -8.81 -20.68 -15.61
C ASN A 133 -7.90 -19.43 -15.49
N THR A 134 -6.73 -19.50 -16.13
CA THR A 134 -5.64 -18.52 -16.14
C THR A 134 -5.74 -17.71 -17.41
N ILE A 135 -5.65 -16.40 -17.31
CA ILE A 135 -5.60 -15.49 -18.46
C ILE A 135 -4.12 -15.40 -18.88
N PRO A 136 -3.72 -15.97 -20.04
CA PRO A 136 -2.34 -15.90 -20.48
C PRO A 136 -2.03 -14.51 -21.04
N GLY A 137 -0.85 -13.96 -20.74
CA GLY A 137 -0.47 -12.62 -21.17
C GLY A 137 0.56 -12.00 -20.24
N ARG A 138 0.98 -10.78 -20.55
CA ARG A 138 1.69 -9.93 -19.59
C ARG A 138 0.66 -9.02 -18.92
N PRO A 139 0.62 -8.90 -17.58
CA PRO A 139 -0.36 -8.06 -16.90
C PRO A 139 -0.48 -6.65 -17.50
N ASP A 140 0.62 -5.94 -17.74
CA ASP A 140 0.58 -4.61 -18.40
C ASP A 140 -0.11 -4.66 -19.76
N SER A 141 0.19 -5.67 -20.57
CA SER A 141 -0.41 -5.81 -21.89
C SER A 141 -1.89 -6.17 -21.81
N LEU A 142 -2.30 -6.93 -20.78
CA LEU A 142 -3.71 -7.27 -20.54
C LEU A 142 -4.50 -6.04 -20.06
N TYR A 143 -3.87 -5.17 -19.28
CA TYR A 143 -4.47 -3.96 -18.73
C TYR A 143 -4.53 -2.81 -19.75
N PHE A 144 -3.38 -2.40 -20.30
CA PHE A 144 -3.30 -1.23 -21.19
C PHE A 144 -3.73 -1.51 -22.64
N LEU A 145 -3.68 -2.77 -23.09
CA LEU A 145 -3.96 -3.15 -24.48
C LEU A 145 -4.98 -4.31 -24.59
N PRO A 146 -6.14 -4.22 -23.93
CA PRO A 146 -7.09 -5.34 -23.82
C PRO A 146 -7.60 -5.81 -25.19
N GLN A 147 -7.67 -4.91 -26.19
CA GLN A 147 -8.13 -5.23 -27.55
C GLN A 147 -7.20 -6.21 -28.27
N LEU A 148 -5.89 -6.19 -27.97
CA LEU A 148 -4.94 -7.17 -28.52
C LEU A 148 -5.18 -8.58 -27.98
N HIS A 149 -5.88 -8.70 -26.85
CA HIS A 149 -6.23 -9.96 -26.21
C HIS A 149 -7.71 -10.35 -26.42
N GLY A 150 -8.40 -9.69 -27.36
CA GLY A 150 -9.81 -9.94 -27.65
C GLY A 150 -10.77 -9.47 -26.54
N SER A 151 -10.30 -8.60 -25.66
CA SER A 151 -11.08 -7.95 -24.62
C SER A 151 -11.31 -6.46 -24.95
N ARG A 152 -11.89 -5.72 -24.03
CA ARG A 152 -12.04 -4.27 -24.08
C ARG A 152 -11.68 -3.67 -22.73
N ASP A 153 -11.55 -2.36 -22.71
CA ASP A 153 -11.46 -1.61 -21.46
C ASP A 153 -12.83 -1.65 -20.73
N TYR A 154 -12.77 -1.88 -19.42
CA TYR A 154 -13.93 -1.92 -18.52
C TYR A 154 -13.81 -0.88 -17.41
N LEU A 155 -12.95 0.12 -17.56
CA LEU A 155 -12.89 1.27 -16.65
C LEU A 155 -14.17 2.09 -16.80
N PHE A 156 -14.82 2.36 -15.67
CA PHE A 156 -15.95 3.28 -15.58
C PHE A 156 -15.42 4.68 -15.30
N GLN A 157 -15.51 5.55 -16.32
CA GLN A 157 -14.98 6.91 -16.26
C GLN A 157 -15.83 7.79 -15.33
N LEU A 158 -15.16 8.54 -14.47
CA LEU A 158 -15.80 9.41 -13.48
C LEU A 158 -15.56 10.87 -13.80
N ALA A 159 -16.54 11.71 -13.46
CA ALA A 159 -16.34 13.16 -13.54
C ALA A 159 -15.46 13.62 -12.37
N ALA A 160 -14.52 14.54 -12.62
CA ALA A 160 -13.68 15.12 -11.57
C ALA A 160 -14.47 15.77 -10.41
N ALA A 161 -15.73 16.18 -10.65
CA ALA A 161 -16.60 16.67 -9.60
C ALA A 161 -17.08 15.55 -8.64
N GLU A 162 -17.28 14.34 -9.15
CA GLU A 162 -17.70 13.18 -8.36
C GLU A 162 -16.54 12.67 -7.50
N ILE A 163 -15.33 12.60 -8.07
CA ILE A 163 -14.11 12.25 -7.36
C ILE A 163 -13.86 13.23 -6.20
N ARG A 164 -13.87 14.53 -6.48
CA ARG A 164 -13.70 15.56 -5.44
C ARG A 164 -14.76 15.45 -4.33
N PHE A 165 -16.02 15.21 -4.70
CA PHE A 165 -17.08 15.04 -3.71
C PHE A 165 -16.81 13.84 -2.80
N ALA A 166 -16.37 12.72 -3.38
CA ALA A 166 -16.05 11.52 -2.61
C ALA A 166 -14.87 11.74 -1.65
N SER A 167 -13.81 12.43 -2.08
CA SER A 167 -12.71 12.85 -1.22
C SER A 167 -13.19 13.66 -0.01
N GLU A 168 -14.05 14.66 -0.23
CA GLU A 168 -14.52 15.57 0.81
C GLU A 168 -15.57 14.97 1.78
N ASN A 169 -16.27 13.90 1.39
CA ASN A 169 -17.49 13.44 2.09
C ASN A 169 -17.53 11.94 2.42
N ILE A 170 -16.67 11.12 1.81
CA ILE A 170 -16.68 9.65 1.98
C ILE A 170 -15.36 9.17 2.58
N ILE A 171 -14.23 9.77 2.18
CA ILE A 171 -12.92 9.50 2.77
C ILE A 171 -12.81 10.24 4.11
N GLU A 172 -12.32 9.56 5.14
CA GLU A 172 -12.01 10.19 6.43
C GLU A 172 -10.60 10.79 6.35
N ASP A 173 -10.44 12.06 6.71
CA ASP A 173 -9.11 12.68 6.79
C ASP A 173 -8.28 12.00 7.90
N GLU A 174 -7.10 11.48 7.54
CA GLU A 174 -6.09 11.15 8.54
C GLU A 174 -5.60 12.43 9.23
N LEU A 175 -5.52 12.39 10.57
CA LEU A 175 -4.93 13.48 11.32
C LEU A 175 -3.45 13.63 10.93
N ALA A 176 -3.02 14.87 10.70
CA ALA A 176 -1.63 15.16 10.35
C ALA A 176 -0.65 14.50 11.35
N ASN A 177 0.27 13.69 10.84
CA ASN A 177 1.30 13.04 11.63
C ASN A 177 2.50 13.96 11.82
N ASP A 178 2.51 14.70 12.93
CA ASP A 178 3.56 15.67 13.30
C ASP A 178 4.97 15.03 13.41
N HIS A 179 5.09 13.70 13.55
CA HIS A 179 6.38 13.03 13.71
C HIS A 179 7.22 13.04 12.43
N GLN A 180 6.59 12.92 11.26
CA GLN A 180 7.29 12.92 9.98
C GLN A 180 7.94 14.29 9.73
N GLU A 181 7.23 15.38 10.03
CA GLU A 181 7.78 16.75 9.95
C GLU A 181 8.95 16.95 10.92
N TYR A 182 8.83 16.43 12.15
CA TYR A 182 9.89 16.47 13.14
C TYR A 182 11.17 15.79 12.65
N PHE A 183 11.09 14.54 12.17
CA PHE A 183 12.27 13.82 11.71
C PHE A 183 12.88 14.44 10.45
N GLU A 184 12.05 14.99 9.56
CA GLU A 184 12.51 15.74 8.41
C GLU A 184 13.28 17.01 8.81
N TYR A 185 12.77 17.76 9.79
CA TYR A 185 13.46 18.92 10.35
C TYR A 185 14.83 18.54 10.97
N VAL A 186 14.87 17.51 11.81
CA VAL A 186 16.11 17.04 12.46
C VAL A 186 17.12 16.56 11.42
N ARG A 187 16.68 15.76 10.43
CA ARG A 187 17.55 15.27 9.33
C ARG A 187 18.19 16.44 8.58
N ASN A 188 17.40 17.45 8.23
CA ASN A 188 17.86 18.62 7.49
C ASN A 188 18.85 19.48 8.31
N ASN A 189 18.59 19.70 9.60
CA ASN A 189 19.52 20.43 10.48
C ASN A 189 20.88 19.74 10.62
N LEU A 190 20.87 18.41 10.65
CA LEU A 190 22.10 17.61 10.74
C LEU A 190 22.77 17.40 9.38
N SER A 191 22.20 17.92 8.29
CA SER A 191 22.67 17.72 6.92
C SER A 191 22.85 16.23 6.56
N LEU A 192 21.96 15.38 7.09
CA LEU A 192 21.99 13.94 6.80
C LEU A 192 21.42 13.69 5.39
N SER A 193 22.21 13.03 4.56
CA SER A 193 21.74 12.54 3.25
C SER A 193 20.68 11.47 3.45
N HIS A 194 19.86 11.27 2.42
CA HIS A 194 18.95 10.13 2.39
C HIS A 194 19.77 8.85 2.22
N PRO A 195 19.48 7.79 3.00
CA PRO A 195 20.22 6.53 2.89
C PRO A 195 19.91 5.83 1.57
N GLU A 196 20.91 5.15 0.99
CA GLU A 196 20.74 4.37 -0.24
C GLU A 196 20.53 2.86 0.03
N ASP A 197 20.95 2.38 1.20
CA ASP A 197 20.84 0.98 1.58
C ASP A 197 20.34 0.78 3.01
N TRP A 198 20.11 -0.48 3.38
CA TRP A 198 19.56 -0.86 4.68
C TRP A 198 20.50 -0.53 5.86
N GLU A 199 21.81 -0.53 5.65
CA GLU A 199 22.80 -0.29 6.70
C GLU A 199 22.89 1.20 7.02
N GLU A 200 22.95 2.04 5.98
CA GLU A 200 22.84 3.50 6.11
C GLU A 200 21.50 3.89 6.75
N THR A 201 20.40 3.24 6.34
CA THR A 201 19.07 3.49 6.90
C THR A 201 19.01 3.16 8.39
N LEU A 202 19.56 2.01 8.80
CA LEU A 202 19.62 1.61 10.20
C LEU A 202 20.50 2.57 11.04
N ASN A 203 21.60 3.05 10.47
CA ASN A 203 22.46 4.04 11.12
C ASN A 203 21.74 5.39 11.30
N MET A 204 20.97 5.82 10.30
CA MET A 204 20.12 7.01 10.40
C MET A 204 19.08 6.85 11.51
N PHE A 205 18.34 5.74 11.53
CA PHE A 205 17.37 5.42 12.58
C PHE A 205 17.98 5.52 13.97
N ARG A 206 19.12 4.87 14.22
CA ARG A 206 19.81 4.92 15.52
C ARG A 206 20.18 6.35 15.93
N ARG A 207 20.61 7.17 14.96
CA ARG A 207 21.02 8.56 15.21
C ARG A 207 19.82 9.44 15.56
N LEU A 208 18.74 9.36 14.78
CA LEU A 208 17.51 10.11 15.05
C LEU A 208 16.89 9.70 16.40
N MET A 209 16.88 8.41 16.72
CA MET A 209 16.40 7.93 18.01
C MET A 209 17.26 8.39 19.20
N ASN A 210 18.58 8.50 19.03
CA ASN A 210 19.46 9.03 20.07
C ASN A 210 19.12 10.50 20.37
N ILE A 211 18.92 11.31 19.32
CA ILE A 211 18.58 12.73 19.43
C ILE A 211 17.20 12.90 20.06
N ALA A 212 16.21 12.12 19.63
CA ALA A 212 14.89 12.14 20.24
C ALA A 212 14.92 11.81 21.75
N ALA A 213 15.87 10.97 22.20
CA ALA A 213 16.02 10.60 23.61
C ALA A 213 16.85 11.60 24.43
N ASN A 214 17.87 12.22 23.85
CA ASN A 214 18.90 12.99 24.58
C ASN A 214 18.94 14.49 24.24
N GLY A 215 18.26 14.94 23.20
CA GLY A 215 18.35 16.30 22.66
C GLY A 215 19.53 16.48 21.68
N ASP A 216 19.51 17.58 20.92
CA ASP A 216 20.64 18.01 20.08
C ASP A 216 21.75 18.62 20.97
N ASP A 217 22.93 18.01 20.98
CA ASP A 217 24.18 18.58 21.56
C ASP A 217 24.83 19.60 20.61
#